data_AF-A0A531MMU5-F1
#
_entry.id   AF-A0A531MMU5-F1
#
_cell.length_a   1.000
_cell.length_b   1.000
_cell.length_c   1.000
_cell.angle_alpha   90.00
_cell.angle_beta   90.00
_cell.angle_gamma   90.00
#
_symmetry.space_group_name_H-M   'P 1'
#
loop_
_entity.id
_entity.type
_entity.pdbx_description
1 polymer ?
#
loop_
_entity_poly.entity_id
_entity_poly.type
_entity_poly.pdbx_seq_one_letter_code
_entity_poly.pdbx_strand_id
1 'polypeptide(L)' 'MIRLALALFLLVVPAAAHATDAGWALLRDGGHVVLLRHAMVTGTTDPANFDIGNCATQVNLSARGKQ' A
#
# COMPACT_ATOMS: atom_id res chain seq x y z
N MET A 1 30.23 13.59 27.60
CA MET A 1 29.87 14.54 26.51
C MET A 1 29.78 13.86 25.15
N ILE A 2 30.84 13.19 24.66
CA ILE A 2 30.83 12.47 23.37
C ILE A 2 29.71 11.44 23.24
N ARG A 3 29.44 10.64 24.28
CA ARG A 3 28.35 9.66 24.26
C ARG A 3 26.97 10.31 24.09
N LEU A 4 26.78 11.48 24.67
CA LEU A 4 25.53 12.24 24.56
C LEU A 4 25.37 12.83 23.15
N ALA A 5 26.47 13.37 22.60
CA ALA A 5 26.50 13.89 21.23
C ALA A 5 26.25 12.77 20.18
N LEU A 6 26.83 11.58 20.39
CA LEU A 6 26.61 10.43 19.52
C LEU A 6 25.16 9.93 19.59
N ALA A 7 24.59 9.83 20.80
CA ALA A 7 23.20 9.44 20.99
C ALA A 7 22.23 10.45 20.34
N LEU A 8 22.53 11.75 20.46
CA LEU A 8 21.74 12.79 19.82
C LEU A 8 21.86 12.72 18.29
N PHE A 9 23.06 12.44 17.76
CA PHE A 9 23.28 12.27 16.33
C PHE A 9 22.46 11.09 15.76
N LEU A 10 22.45 9.93 16.42
CA LEU A 10 21.65 8.78 16.00
C LEU A 10 20.13 9.03 16.00
N LEU A 11 19.62 9.94 16.83
CA LEU A 11 18.19 10.29 16.83
C LEU A 11 17.77 11.15 15.63
N VAL A 12 18.71 11.90 15.04
CA VAL A 12 18.42 12.88 13.98
C VAL A 12 18.67 12.29 12.60
N VAL A 13 19.40 11.18 12.50
CA VAL A 13 19.63 10.47 11.23
C VAL A 13 18.36 9.71 10.84
N PRO A 14 17.68 10.06 9.74
CA PRO A 14 16.52 9.33 9.29
C PRO A 14 16.96 7.95 8.80
N ALA A 15 16.37 6.90 9.35
CA ALA A 15 16.52 5.55 8.80
C ALA A 15 15.74 5.46 7.47
N ALA A 16 16.44 5.18 6.37
CA ALA A 16 15.79 4.96 5.08
C ALA A 16 15.06 3.61 5.11
N ALA A 17 13.73 3.64 5.09
CA ALA A 17 12.92 2.46 4.86
C ALA A 17 12.87 2.20 3.35
N HIS A 18 13.51 1.12 2.90
CA HIS A 18 13.45 0.68 1.50
C HIS A 18 12.28 -0.27 1.29
N ALA A 19 11.55 -0.09 0.20
CA ALA A 19 10.59 -1.09 -0.26
C ALA A 19 11.35 -2.39 -0.60
N THR A 20 10.75 -3.54 -0.29
CA THR A 20 11.33 -4.86 -0.54
C THR A 20 10.29 -5.83 -1.08
N ASP A 21 10.70 -6.64 -2.05
CA ASP A 21 9.87 -7.70 -2.62
C ASP A 21 9.93 -9.01 -1.82
N ALA A 22 10.68 -9.03 -0.72
CA ALA A 22 10.80 -10.21 0.14
C ALA A 22 9.43 -10.72 0.63
N GLY A 23 8.48 -9.81 0.91
CA GLY A 23 7.11 -10.19 1.27
C GLY A 23 6.40 -10.99 0.16
N TRP A 24 6.57 -10.59 -1.10
CA TRP A 24 6.03 -11.31 -2.26
C TRP A 24 6.69 -12.66 -2.46
N ALA A 25 7.98 -12.78 -2.13
CA ALA A 25 8.67 -14.07 -2.16
C ALA A 25 8.09 -15.05 -1.12
N LEU A 26 7.85 -14.59 0.11
CA LEU A 26 7.27 -15.41 1.18
C LEU A 26 5.87 -15.94 0.85
N LEU A 27 5.08 -15.17 0.11
CA LEU A 27 3.76 -15.62 -0.35
C LEU A 27 3.82 -16.82 -1.29
N ARG A 28 4.89 -16.96 -2.08
CA ARG A 28 5.08 -18.11 -2.98
C ARG A 28 5.40 -19.40 -2.22
N ASP A 29 6.01 -19.29 -1.04
CA ASP A 29 6.38 -20.43 -0.21
C ASP A 29 5.19 -21.00 0.59
N GLY A 30 4.02 -20.32 0.57
CA GLY A 30 2.81 -20.74 1.26
C GLY A 30 2.79 -20.37 2.75
N GLY A 31 1.65 -20.57 3.43
CA GLY A 31 1.48 -20.25 4.85
C GLY A 31 1.35 -18.75 5.19
N HIS A 32 1.37 -17.88 4.18
CA HIS A 32 1.26 -16.43 4.33
C HIS A 32 -0.01 -15.92 3.64
N VAL A 33 -0.58 -14.83 4.18
CA VAL A 33 -1.78 -14.17 3.62
C VAL A 33 -1.52 -12.68 3.51
N VAL A 34 -1.90 -12.07 2.39
CA VAL A 34 -1.98 -10.61 2.27
C VAL A 34 -3.43 -10.17 2.31
N LEU A 35 -3.72 -9.23 3.20
CA LEU A 35 -4.95 -8.48 3.19
C LEU A 35 -4.70 -7.12 2.54
N LEU A 36 -5.25 -6.91 1.35
CA LEU A 36 -5.24 -5.61 0.68
C LEU A 36 -6.64 -5.00 0.71
N ARG A 37 -6.70 -3.70 1.02
CA ARG A 37 -7.88 -2.88 0.74
C ARG A 37 -7.83 -2.41 -0.72
N HIS A 38 -8.99 -2.23 -1.33
CA HIS A 38 -9.09 -1.60 -2.66
C HIS A 38 -8.40 -0.22 -2.68
N ALA A 39 -7.86 0.15 -3.84
CA ALA A 39 -7.26 1.46 -4.07
C ALA A 39 -8.32 2.58 -4.15
N MET A 40 -7.88 3.83 -4.17
CA MET A 40 -8.76 5.00 -4.19
C MET A 40 -9.65 5.04 -5.44
N VAL A 41 -10.96 5.22 -5.24
CA VAL A 41 -11.99 5.30 -6.28
C VAL A 41 -12.56 6.72 -6.42
N THR A 42 -13.26 7.01 -7.52
CA THR A 42 -13.89 8.33 -7.77
C THR A 42 -15.27 8.51 -7.13
N GLY A 43 -15.89 7.42 -6.67
CA GLY A 43 -17.22 7.40 -6.06
C GLY A 43 -17.26 6.53 -4.81
N THR A 44 -18.45 6.32 -4.25
CA THR A 44 -18.61 5.59 -2.98
C THR A 44 -19.17 4.18 -3.17
N THR A 45 -20.15 4.02 -4.06
CA THR A 45 -20.86 2.75 -4.30
C THR A 45 -21.19 2.61 -5.78
N ASP A 46 -21.21 1.38 -6.27
CA ASP A 46 -21.68 1.08 -7.63
C ASP A 46 -23.16 1.47 -7.81
N PRO A 47 -23.57 1.87 -9.03
CA PRO A 47 -24.98 2.10 -9.36
C PRO A 47 -25.83 0.84 -9.14
N ALA A 48 -27.13 0.99 -8.86
CA ALA A 48 -28.01 -0.14 -8.56
C ALA A 48 -28.10 -1.21 -9.67
N ASN A 49 -27.86 -0.81 -10.92
CA ASN A 49 -27.92 -1.66 -12.12
C ASN A 49 -26.54 -1.88 -12.77
N PHE A 50 -25.46 -1.82 -12.00
CA PHE A 50 -24.13 -2.15 -12.51
C PHE A 50 -24.06 -3.60 -12.98
N ASP A 51 -23.19 -3.86 -13.95
CA ASP A 51 -22.88 -5.19 -14.45
C ASP A 51 -21.46 -5.57 -14.02
N ILE A 52 -21.35 -6.69 -13.30
CA ILE A 52 -20.07 -7.25 -12.84
C ILE A 52 -19.15 -7.58 -14.02
N GLY A 53 -19.70 -7.98 -15.17
CA GLY A 53 -18.96 -8.27 -16.40
C GLY A 53 -18.54 -7.02 -17.18
N ASN A 54 -19.03 -5.84 -16.82
CA ASN A 54 -18.76 -4.59 -17.52
C ASN A 54 -18.27 -3.49 -16.57
N CYS A 55 -16.95 -3.37 -16.44
CA CYS A 55 -16.28 -2.38 -15.58
C CYS A 55 -16.67 -0.92 -15.88
N ALA A 56 -17.15 -0.61 -17.09
CA ALA A 56 -17.58 0.75 -17.42
C ALA A 56 -18.85 1.17 -16.65
N THR A 57 -19.61 0.21 -16.13
CA THR A 57 -20.82 0.46 -15.33
C THR A 57 -20.55 0.55 -13.82
N GLN A 58 -19.32 0.24 -13.41
CA GLN A 58 -18.87 0.25 -12.02
C GLN A 58 -18.12 1.55 -11.68
N VAL A 59 -17.96 1.82 -10.39
CA VAL A 59 -17.09 2.86 -9.86
C VAL A 59 -15.64 2.44 -10.12
N ASN A 60 -14.94 3.28 -10.88
CA ASN A 60 -13.57 3.00 -11.29
C ASN A 60 -12.55 3.66 -10.35
N LEU A 61 -11.31 3.16 -10.44
CA LEU A 61 -10.17 3.75 -9.73
C LEU A 61 -9.95 5.19 -10.17
N SER A 62 -9.72 6.06 -9.18
CA SER A 62 -9.27 7.44 -9.41
C SER A 62 -7.88 7.47 -10.04
N ALA A 63 -7.47 8.64 -10.56
CA ALA A 63 -6.10 8.82 -11.06
C ALA A 63 -5.03 8.44 -10.02
N ARG A 64 -5.28 8.76 -8.73
CA ARG A 64 -4.40 8.37 -7.63
C ARG A 64 -4.46 6.87 -7.31
N GLY A 65 -5.61 6.23 -7.51
CA GLY A 65 -5.74 4.78 -7.27
C GLY A 65 -5.06 3.92 -8.33
N LYS A 66 -4.76 4.48 -9.51
CA LYS A 66 -4.05 3.79 -10.61
C LYS A 66 -2.52 3.92 -10.54
N GLN A 67 -2.02 4.83 -9.70
CA GLN A 67 -0.59 5.01 -9.43
C GLN A 67 -0.15 4.02 -8.35
#